data_AF-A0A1F3IUP7-F1
#
_entry.id   AF-A0A1F3IUP7-F1
#
_cell.length_a   1.000
_cell.length_b   1.000
_cell.length_c   1.000
_cell.angle_alpha   90.00
_cell.angle_beta   90.00
_cell.angle_gamma   90.00
#
_symmetry.space_group_name_H-M   'P 1'
#
loop_
_entity.id
_entity.type
_entity.pdbx_description
1 polymer ?
#
loop_
_entity_poly.entity_id
_entity_poly.type
_entity_poly.pdbx_seq_one_letter_code
_entity_poly.pdbx_strand_id
1 'polypeptide(L)'
;MTKEELISIARQLKQPSKKTQKEFEDKLDIILSDVNKIMLSRPDLIMLIGENNEAMMLDNHRNQLRFMNSMFMCFNPEILIETVLWVFRAYPNHGFNLTYWPAMLNVVLDEIEKELSNDAFNQLKPFYTWLLIYQPFFTKLANQ
;
A
#
# COMPACT_ATOMS: atom_id res chain seq x y z
N MET A 1 -16.34 9.17 -9.60
CA MET A 1 -16.38 8.62 -8.25
C MET A 1 -16.11 9.72 -7.26
N THR A 2 -16.96 9.91 -6.27
CA THR A 2 -16.72 10.81 -5.14
C THR A 2 -15.94 10.08 -4.04
N LYS A 3 -15.49 10.83 -3.04
CA LYS A 3 -14.85 10.27 -1.85
C LYS A 3 -15.79 9.35 -1.07
N GLU A 4 -17.06 9.74 -0.94
CA GLU A 4 -18.10 8.98 -0.25
C GLU A 4 -18.38 7.65 -0.95
N GLU A 5 -18.37 7.63 -2.29
CA GLU A 5 -18.50 6.40 -3.06
C GLU A 5 -17.30 5.46 -2.82
N LEU A 6 -16.06 5.97 -2.78
CA LEU A 6 -14.88 5.18 -2.44
C LEU A 6 -14.95 4.61 -1.02
N ILE A 7 -15.38 5.41 -0.04
CA ILE A 7 -15.59 4.95 1.34
C ILE A 7 -16.64 3.84 1.38
N SER A 8 -17.74 4.00 0.66
CA SER A 8 -18.81 2.98 0.58
C SER A 8 -18.30 1.66 0.00
N ILE A 9 -17.44 1.71 -1.03
CA ILE A 9 -16.80 0.52 -1.60
C ILE A 9 -15.82 -0.09 -0.61
N ALA A 10 -14.96 0.72 0.04
CA ALA A 10 -13.98 0.23 0.99
C ALA A 10 -14.63 -0.45 2.21
N ARG A 11 -15.84 -0.05 2.62
CA ARG A 11 -16.62 -0.74 3.66
C ARG A 11 -16.91 -2.20 3.35
N GLN A 12 -16.81 -2.62 2.09
CA GLN A 12 -16.99 -4.03 1.70
C GLN A 12 -15.73 -4.88 1.94
N LEU A 13 -14.59 -4.25 2.23
CA LEU A 13 -13.38 -4.98 2.61
C LEU A 13 -13.62 -5.66 3.96
N LYS A 14 -13.38 -6.97 3.99
CA LYS A 14 -13.56 -7.77 5.19
C LYS A 14 -12.30 -7.71 6.03
N GLN A 15 -12.45 -7.32 7.29
CA GLN A 15 -11.34 -7.36 8.22
C GLN A 15 -10.76 -8.79 8.30
N PRO A 16 -9.44 -8.96 8.17
CA PRO A 16 -8.81 -10.28 8.24
C PRO A 16 -9.00 -10.93 9.62
N SER A 17 -8.89 -12.26 9.68
CA SER A 17 -8.93 -13.00 10.95
C SER A 17 -7.77 -12.62 11.86
N LYS A 18 -7.92 -12.82 13.18
CA LYS A 18 -6.82 -12.60 14.16
C LYS A 18 -5.57 -13.44 13.84
N LYS A 19 -5.77 -14.64 13.28
CA LYS A 19 -4.66 -15.50 12.84
C LYS A 19 -3.88 -14.85 11.71
N THR A 20 -4.58 -14.36 10.69
CA THR A 20 -3.98 -13.63 9.56
C THR A 20 -3.29 -12.35 10.01
N GLN A 21 -3.92 -11.58 10.91
CA GLN A 21 -3.32 -10.37 11.48
C GLN A 21 -1.98 -10.69 12.15
N LYS A 22 -1.95 -11.71 13.01
CA LYS A 22 -0.73 -12.14 13.70
C LYS A 22 0.34 -12.64 12.74
N GLU A 23 -0.05 -13.43 11.74
CA GLU A 23 0.89 -13.95 10.73
C GLU A 23 1.54 -12.82 9.92
N PHE A 24 0.74 -11.83 9.50
CA PHE A 24 1.27 -10.64 8.80
C PHE A 24 2.20 -9.82 9.69
N GLU A 25 1.83 -9.60 10.95
CA GLU A 25 2.65 -8.89 11.93
C GLU A 25 4.00 -9.60 12.15
N ASP A 26 4.01 -10.92 12.31
CA ASP A 26 5.22 -11.74 12.50
C ASP A 26 6.14 -11.72 11.28
N LYS A 27 5.58 -11.49 10.09
CA LYS A 27 6.29 -11.47 8.81
C LYS A 27 6.62 -10.06 8.31
N LEU A 28 6.21 -9.02 9.04
CA LEU A 28 6.30 -7.64 8.58
C LEU A 28 7.74 -7.22 8.26
N ASP A 29 8.70 -7.61 9.11
CA ASP A 29 10.12 -7.26 8.92
C ASP A 29 10.76 -7.94 7.71
N ILE A 30 10.42 -9.21 7.44
CA ILE A 30 10.96 -9.92 6.27
C ILE A 30 10.34 -9.38 4.98
N ILE A 31 9.02 -9.12 4.97
CA ILE A 31 8.33 -8.49 3.84
C ILE A 31 8.93 -7.11 3.55
N LEU A 32 9.13 -6.27 4.58
CA LEU A 32 9.73 -4.94 4.42
C LEU A 32 11.15 -5.03 3.83
N SER A 33 11.97 -5.95 4.34
CA SER A 33 13.33 -6.16 3.85
C SER A 33 13.34 -6.54 2.37
N ASP A 34 12.49 -7.48 1.96
CA ASP A 34 12.44 -7.98 0.59
C ASP A 34 11.87 -6.93 -0.36
N VAL A 35 10.79 -6.23 0.02
CA VAL A 35 10.24 -5.09 -0.75
C VAL A 35 11.30 -4.02 -0.98
N ASN A 36 12.04 -3.62 0.07
CA ASN A 36 13.10 -2.63 -0.04
C ASN A 36 14.21 -3.08 -1.00
N LYS A 37 14.67 -4.33 -0.86
CA LYS A 37 15.71 -4.89 -1.72
C LYS A 37 15.27 -4.90 -3.19
N ILE A 38 14.04 -5.34 -3.47
CA ILE A 38 13.51 -5.40 -4.83
C ILE A 38 13.38 -3.99 -5.40
N MET A 39 12.75 -3.07 -4.68
CA MET A 39 12.54 -1.70 -5.16
C MET A 39 13.85 -0.96 -5.39
N LEU A 40 14.84 -1.08 -4.48
CA LEU A 40 16.17 -0.49 -4.66
C LEU A 40 16.94 -1.06 -5.86
N SER A 41 16.64 -2.29 -6.26
CA SER A 41 17.30 -2.94 -7.40
C SER A 41 16.68 -2.61 -8.76
N ARG A 42 15.59 -1.83 -8.79
CA ARG A 42 14.88 -1.52 -10.02
C ARG A 42 15.71 -0.61 -10.95
N PRO A 43 15.83 -0.95 -12.24
CA PRO A 43 16.56 -0.11 -13.19
C PRO A 43 15.86 1.23 -13.46
N ASP A 44 14.55 1.30 -13.25
CA ASP A 44 13.71 2.49 -13.45
C ASP A 44 13.45 3.28 -12.15
N LEU A 45 14.16 2.97 -11.06
CA LEU A 45 13.87 3.54 -9.74
C LEU A 45 13.83 5.08 -9.74
N ILE A 46 14.85 5.73 -10.32
CA ILE A 46 14.93 7.20 -10.37
C ILE A 46 13.74 7.80 -11.13
N MET A 47 13.24 7.12 -12.16
CA MET A 47 12.04 7.56 -12.90
C MET A 47 10.76 7.46 -12.05
N LEU A 48 10.72 6.49 -11.11
CA LEU A 48 9.57 6.28 -10.24
C LEU A 48 9.55 7.26 -9.06
N ILE A 49 10.69 7.54 -8.44
CA ILE A 49 10.73 8.29 -7.17
C ILE A 49 11.39 9.66 -7.27
N GLY A 50 12.03 10.00 -8.39
CA GLY A 50 12.88 11.19 -8.52
C GLY A 50 14.29 10.97 -7.97
N GLU A 51 15.20 11.90 -8.26
CA GLU A 51 16.58 11.83 -7.79
C GLU A 51 16.68 12.01 -6.27
N ASN A 52 17.56 11.25 -5.61
CA ASN A 52 17.88 11.36 -4.18
C ASN A 52 16.70 11.12 -3.22
N ASN A 53 15.70 10.34 -3.61
CA ASN A 53 14.49 10.06 -2.83
C ASN A 53 14.44 8.65 -2.21
N GLU A 54 15.51 7.87 -2.30
CA GLU A 54 15.57 6.48 -1.84
C GLU A 54 15.24 6.37 -0.35
N ALA A 55 15.78 7.27 0.49
CA ALA A 55 15.49 7.27 1.92
C ALA A 55 14.00 7.48 2.21
N MET A 56 13.37 8.43 1.52
CA MET A 56 11.93 8.68 1.65
C MET A 56 11.09 7.50 1.16
N MET A 57 11.52 6.82 0.10
CA MET A 57 10.87 5.60 -0.40
C MET A 57 10.92 4.49 0.66
N LEU A 58 12.08 4.25 1.28
CA LEU A 58 12.24 3.23 2.33
C LEU A 58 11.38 3.53 3.56
N ASP A 59 11.29 4.80 3.97
CA ASP A 59 10.40 5.25 5.03
C ASP A 59 8.93 5.06 4.64
N ASN A 60 8.57 5.35 3.39
CA ASN A 60 7.23 5.10 2.87
C ASN A 60 6.86 3.62 2.92
N HIS A 61 7.75 2.70 2.51
CA HIS A 61 7.47 1.26 2.60
C HIS A 61 7.21 0.81 4.04
N ARG A 62 8.05 1.27 4.98
CA ARG A 62 7.88 0.98 6.41
C ARG A 62 6.55 1.51 6.93
N ASN A 63 6.21 2.75 6.58
CA ASN A 63 4.96 3.40 7.01
C ASN A 63 3.73 2.72 6.40
N GLN A 64 3.80 2.34 5.12
CA GLN A 64 2.73 1.65 4.41
C GLN A 64 2.43 0.29 5.06
N LEU A 65 3.44 -0.56 5.32
CA LEU A 65 3.21 -1.87 5.93
C LEU A 65 2.67 -1.76 7.37
N ARG A 66 3.18 -0.80 8.17
CA ARG A 66 2.65 -0.53 9.51
C ARG A 66 1.22 -0.03 9.48
N PHE A 67 0.90 0.86 8.55
CA PHE A 67 -0.44 1.37 8.36
C PHE A 67 -1.40 0.25 7.97
N MET A 68 -1.02 -0.60 7.01
CA MET A 68 -1.84 -1.76 6.62
C MET A 68 -2.02 -2.74 7.77
N ASN A 69 -0.97 -3.02 8.57
CA ASN A 69 -1.11 -3.85 9.78
C ASN A 69 -2.18 -3.28 10.73
N SER A 70 -2.16 -1.95 10.93
CA SER A 70 -3.15 -1.25 11.76
C SER A 70 -4.56 -1.34 11.17
N MET A 71 -4.70 -1.22 9.85
CA MET A 71 -5.99 -1.41 9.15
C MET A 71 -6.50 -2.84 9.24
N PHE A 72 -5.64 -3.84 9.27
CA PHE A 72 -6.05 -5.23 9.45
C PHE A 72 -6.53 -5.51 10.88
N MET A 73 -5.97 -4.82 11.89
CA MET A 73 -6.35 -4.96 13.30
C MET A 73 -7.59 -4.12 13.68
N CYS A 74 -7.74 -2.93 13.10
CA CYS A 74 -8.85 -2.03 13.37
C CYS A 74 -9.25 -1.32 12.08
N PHE A 75 -10.08 -1.99 11.27
CA PHE A 75 -10.41 -1.48 9.95
C PHE A 75 -11.34 -0.27 10.03
N ASN A 76 -10.88 0.85 9.47
CA ASN A 76 -11.66 2.06 9.33
C ASN A 76 -11.51 2.58 7.88
N PRO A 77 -12.57 2.50 7.05
CA PRO A 77 -12.48 2.89 5.64
C PRO A 77 -12.26 4.40 5.47
N GLU A 78 -12.83 5.24 6.32
CA GLU A 78 -12.60 6.68 6.27
C GLU A 78 -11.12 7.01 6.47
N ILE A 79 -10.47 6.41 7.47
CA ILE A 79 -9.02 6.57 7.71
C ILE A 79 -8.19 6.04 6.54
N LEU A 80 -8.57 4.88 5.96
CA LEU A 80 -7.93 4.36 4.76
C LEU A 80 -7.97 5.36 3.61
N ILE A 81 -9.16 5.86 3.27
CA ILE A 81 -9.33 6.81 2.16
C ILE A 81 -8.57 8.11 2.42
N GLU A 82 -8.68 8.70 3.60
CA GLU A 82 -7.99 9.97 3.93
C GLU A 82 -6.47 9.83 3.83
N THR A 83 -5.93 8.72 4.34
CA THR A 83 -4.49 8.44 4.30
C THR A 83 -4.01 8.26 2.86
N VAL A 84 -4.74 7.49 2.05
CA VAL A 84 -4.40 7.29 0.63
C VAL A 84 -4.46 8.62 -0.13
N LEU A 85 -5.50 9.44 0.05
CA LEU A 85 -5.60 10.73 -0.62
C LEU A 85 -4.49 11.70 -0.18
N TRP A 86 -4.09 11.68 1.09
CA TRP A 86 -2.96 12.46 1.57
C TRP A 86 -1.64 12.02 0.90
N VAL A 87 -1.39 10.72 0.80
CA VAL A 87 -0.20 10.17 0.12
C VAL A 87 -0.16 10.62 -1.35
N PHE A 88 -1.27 10.50 -2.08
CA PHE A 88 -1.37 10.90 -3.48
C PHE A 88 -1.24 12.42 -3.69
N ARG A 89 -1.45 13.25 -2.65
CA ARG A 89 -1.13 14.69 -2.69
C ARG A 89 0.33 14.98 -2.35
N ALA A 90 0.88 14.34 -1.32
CA ALA A 90 2.16 14.72 -0.73
C ALA A 90 3.35 14.30 -1.61
N TYR A 91 3.36 13.05 -2.06
CA TYR A 91 4.53 12.44 -2.70
C TYR A 91 4.86 13.00 -4.10
N PRO A 92 3.89 13.38 -4.95
CA PRO A 92 4.22 14.07 -6.19
C PRO A 92 4.99 15.38 -5.99
N ASN A 93 4.73 16.11 -4.89
CA ASN A 93 5.49 17.32 -4.55
C ASN A 93 6.94 17.03 -4.13
N HIS A 94 7.26 15.77 -3.84
CA HIS A 94 8.61 15.29 -3.57
C HIS A 94 9.26 14.65 -4.80
N GLY A 95 8.59 14.60 -5.96
CA GLY A 95 9.16 14.05 -7.21
C GLY A 95 8.76 12.60 -7.52
N PHE A 96 7.88 11.99 -6.72
CA PHE A 96 7.37 10.64 -7.02
C PHE A 96 6.39 10.67 -8.18
N ASN A 97 6.57 9.76 -9.13
CA ASN A 97 5.67 9.55 -10.26
C ASN A 97 4.47 8.68 -9.84
N LEU A 98 3.29 8.91 -10.41
CA LEU A 98 2.10 8.08 -10.13
C LEU A 98 2.32 6.59 -10.45
N THR A 99 3.21 6.27 -11.39
CA THR A 99 3.59 4.89 -11.73
C THR A 99 4.39 4.17 -10.65
N TYR A 100 4.89 4.88 -9.64
CA TYR A 100 5.50 4.29 -8.44
C TYR A 100 4.51 3.45 -7.63
N TRP A 101 3.27 3.93 -7.45
CA TRP A 101 2.28 3.25 -6.63
C TRP A 101 1.96 1.83 -7.09
N PRO A 102 1.61 1.58 -8.37
CA PRO A 102 1.39 0.21 -8.82
C PRO A 102 2.68 -0.61 -8.80
N ALA A 103 3.85 -0.02 -9.08
CA ALA A 103 5.13 -0.73 -9.02
C ALA A 103 5.42 -1.26 -7.59
N MET A 104 5.30 -0.40 -6.59
CA MET A 104 5.54 -0.75 -5.18
C MET A 104 4.45 -1.69 -4.63
N LEU A 105 3.17 -1.42 -4.90
CA LEU A 105 2.07 -2.25 -4.38
C LEU A 105 2.08 -3.67 -4.96
N ASN A 106 2.49 -3.86 -6.22
CA ASN A 106 2.65 -5.20 -6.78
C ASN A 106 3.80 -5.96 -6.11
N VAL A 107 4.95 -5.30 -5.87
CA VAL A 107 6.06 -5.93 -5.12
C VAL A 107 5.62 -6.33 -3.71
N VAL A 108 4.88 -5.46 -3.01
CA VAL A 108 4.33 -5.82 -1.69
C VAL A 108 3.38 -7.01 -1.79
N LEU A 109 2.49 -7.04 -2.79
CA LEU A 109 1.54 -8.13 -2.95
C LEU A 109 2.23 -9.46 -3.24
N ASP A 110 3.26 -9.46 -4.08
CA ASP A 110 4.07 -10.64 -4.41
C ASP A 110 4.81 -11.16 -3.15
N GLU A 111 5.39 -10.27 -2.35
CA GLU A 111 6.07 -10.68 -1.11
C GLU A 111 5.10 -11.18 -0.04
N ILE A 112 3.88 -10.66 0.02
CA ILE A 112 2.84 -11.20 0.90
C ILE A 112 2.41 -12.59 0.43
N GLU A 113 2.28 -12.83 -0.87
CA GLU A 113 1.97 -14.17 -1.41
C GLU A 113 3.07 -15.18 -1.11
N LYS A 114 4.34 -14.75 -1.20
CA LYS A 114 5.51 -15.58 -0.91
C LYS A 114 5.67 -15.90 0.58
N GLU A 115 5.49 -14.92 1.46
CA GLU A 115 5.83 -15.06 2.89
C GLU A 115 4.69 -15.58 3.76
N LEU A 116 3.45 -15.43 3.33
CA LEU A 116 2.27 -15.83 4.10
C LEU A 116 1.65 -17.13 3.59
N SER A 117 0.86 -17.75 4.45
CA SER A 117 -0.03 -18.84 4.08
C SER A 117 -1.08 -18.38 3.06
N ASN A 118 -1.54 -19.32 2.22
CA ASN A 118 -2.60 -19.04 1.24
C ASN A 118 -3.88 -18.46 1.88
N ASP A 119 -4.23 -18.90 3.08
CA ASP A 119 -5.39 -18.37 3.81
C ASP A 119 -5.20 -16.90 4.20
N ALA A 120 -4.02 -16.57 4.76
CA ALA A 120 -3.67 -15.20 5.08
C ALA A 120 -3.62 -14.32 3.83
N PHE A 121 -2.92 -14.75 2.78
CA PHE A 121 -2.84 -14.03 1.50
C PHE A 121 -4.23 -13.74 0.93
N ASN A 122 -5.12 -14.75 0.87
CA ASN A 122 -6.48 -14.57 0.33
C ASN A 122 -7.32 -13.56 1.13
N GLN A 123 -7.07 -13.41 2.42
CA GLN A 123 -7.75 -12.41 3.26
C GLN A 123 -7.15 -11.00 3.10
N LEU A 124 -5.85 -10.87 2.83
CA LEU A 124 -5.18 -9.57 2.68
C LEU A 124 -5.23 -9.01 1.26
N LYS A 125 -5.16 -9.88 0.24
CA LYS A 125 -5.18 -9.52 -1.19
C LYS A 125 -6.30 -8.54 -1.58
N PRO A 126 -7.53 -8.62 -1.06
CA PRO A 126 -8.59 -7.66 -1.40
C PRO A 126 -8.23 -6.20 -1.08
N PHE A 127 -7.50 -5.93 -0.01
CA PHE A 127 -7.08 -4.57 0.35
C PHE A 127 -6.10 -4.00 -0.69
N TYR A 128 -5.07 -4.77 -1.05
CA TYR A 128 -4.09 -4.37 -2.06
C TYR A 128 -4.71 -4.27 -3.46
N THR A 129 -5.59 -5.20 -3.80
CA THR A 129 -6.33 -5.16 -5.07
C THR A 129 -7.21 -3.91 -5.16
N TRP A 130 -7.87 -3.53 -4.06
CA TRP A 130 -8.62 -2.28 -3.99
C TRP A 130 -7.71 -1.06 -4.20
N LEU A 131 -6.56 -1.01 -3.52
CA LEU A 131 -5.58 0.07 -3.73
C LEU A 131 -5.12 0.16 -5.19
N LEU A 132 -4.90 -0.97 -5.87
CA LEU A 132 -4.50 -1.02 -7.28
C LEU A 132 -5.62 -0.59 -8.25
N ILE A 133 -6.85 -1.04 -8.03
CA ILE A 133 -7.98 -0.76 -8.95
C ILE A 133 -8.39 0.71 -8.91
N TYR A 134 -8.41 1.33 -7.73
CA TYR A 134 -9.00 2.66 -7.55
C TYR A 134 -8.00 3.84 -7.66
N GLN A 135 -6.73 3.59 -8.00
CA GLN A 135 -5.71 4.64 -8.15
C GLN A 135 -6.08 5.83 -9.05
N PRO A 136 -6.75 5.63 -10.21
CA PRO A 136 -7.16 6.76 -11.05
C PRO A 136 -8.09 7.74 -10.30
N PHE A 137 -8.92 7.22 -9.40
CA PHE A 137 -9.81 8.05 -8.59
C PHE A 137 -9.07 8.73 -7.44
N PHE A 138 -8.11 8.07 -6.79
CA PHE A 138 -7.27 8.70 -5.78
C PHE A 138 -6.52 9.90 -6.36
N THR A 139 -5.91 9.73 -7.54
CA THR A 139 -5.22 10.80 -8.26
C THR A 139 -6.15 11.98 -8.55
N LYS A 140 -7.36 11.70 -9.05
CA LYS A 140 -8.33 12.76 -9.36
C LYS A 140 -8.79 13.52 -8.11
N LEU A 141 -9.09 12.81 -7.02
CA LEU A 141 -9.61 13.38 -5.78
C LEU A 141 -8.53 14.07 -4.94
N ALA A 142 -7.27 13.64 -5.05
CA ALA A 142 -6.14 14.29 -4.40
C ALA A 142 -5.94 15.72 -4.93
N ASN A 143 -6.27 15.99 -6.19
CA ASN A 143 -6.10 17.30 -6.82
C ASN A 143 -7.33 18.22 -6.72
N GLN A 144 -8.30 17.88 -5.88
CA GLN A 144 -9.48 18.69 -5.55
C GLN A 144 -9.29 19.38 -4.22
#